data_AF-A0A932DRT6-F1
#
_entry.id   AF-A0A932DRT6-F1
#
_cell.length_a   1.000
_cell.length_b   1.000
_cell.length_c   1.000
_cell.angle_alpha   90.00
_cell.angle_beta   90.00
_cell.angle_gamma   90.00
#
_symmetry.space_group_name_H-M   'P 1'
#
loop_
_entity.id
_entity.type
_entity.pdbx_description
1 polymer ?
#
loop_
_entity_poly.entity_id
_entity_poly.type
_entity_poly.pdbx_seq_one_letter_code
_entity_poly.pdbx_strand_id
1 'polypeptide(L)'
;MTTREKILDIAMNLNRVGNWAADGYEAKQKRIRLFVDETSQMIKTIEPTSFPKKFRKTFDQFLHEYEKLKKEIYHSPKNELLWAETMMTWGNILTHRARLLE
;
A
#
# COMPACT_ATOMS: atom_id res chain seq x y z
N MET A 1 2.78 -19.10 3.14
CA MET A 1 2.99 -17.66 3.35
C MET A 1 2.14 -17.23 4.54
N THR A 2 2.74 -16.64 5.57
CA THR A 2 2.06 -16.16 6.78
C THR A 2 1.35 -14.83 6.52
N THR A 3 0.43 -14.44 7.40
CA THR A 3 -0.19 -13.11 7.35
C THR A 3 0.86 -12.01 7.42
N ARG A 4 1.87 -12.16 8.28
CA ARG A 4 2.99 -11.23 8.41
C ARG A 4 3.71 -11.04 7.07
N GLU A 5 4.05 -12.12 6.39
CA GLU A 5 4.72 -12.08 5.09
C GLU A 5 3.88 -11.34 4.04
N LYS A 6 2.58 -11.65 3.94
CA LYS A 6 1.68 -10.96 3.01
C LYS A 6 1.61 -9.45 3.26
N ILE A 7 1.58 -9.03 4.53
CA ILE A 7 1.58 -7.60 4.90
C ILE A 7 2.91 -6.94 4.52
N LEU A 8 4.04 -7.62 4.71
CA LEU A 8 5.36 -7.11 4.32
C LEU A 8 5.50 -6.98 2.80
N ASP A 9 4.94 -7.92 2.04
CA ASP A 9 4.95 -7.83 0.58
C ASP A 9 4.09 -6.65 0.08
N ILE A 10 2.90 -6.44 0.67
CA ILE A 10 2.08 -5.25 0.40
C ILE A 10 2.88 -3.99 0.71
N ALA A 11 3.52 -3.93 1.88
CA ALA A 11 4.30 -2.78 2.31
C ALA A 11 5.47 -2.47 1.36
N MET A 12 6.18 -3.50 0.89
CA MET A 12 7.25 -3.38 -0.09
C MET A 12 6.73 -2.84 -1.42
N ASN A 13 5.58 -3.31 -1.89
CA ASN A 13 4.98 -2.82 -3.13
C ASN A 13 4.57 -1.34 -3.03
N LEU A 14 4.00 -0.90 -1.90
CA LEU A 14 3.68 0.51 -1.67
C LEU A 14 4.94 1.39 -1.74
N ASN A 15 6.03 0.94 -1.13
CA ASN A 15 7.31 1.64 -1.18
C ASN A 15 7.88 1.71 -2.62
N ARG A 16 7.80 0.62 -3.40
CA ARG A 16 8.22 0.62 -4.81
C ARG A 16 7.37 1.58 -5.66
N VAL A 17 6.06 1.50 -5.51
CA VAL A 17 5.09 2.37 -6.21
C VAL A 17 5.34 3.83 -5.89
N GLY A 18 5.51 4.16 -4.61
CA GLY A 18 5.79 5.52 -4.17
C GLY A 18 7.12 6.06 -4.73
N ASN A 19 8.21 5.28 -4.64
CA ASN A 19 9.49 5.69 -5.24
C ASN A 19 9.38 5.95 -6.75
N TRP A 20 8.73 5.07 -7.50
CA TRP A 20 8.54 5.27 -8.94
C TRP A 20 7.72 6.52 -9.27
N ALA A 21 6.68 6.79 -8.49
CA ALA A 21 5.86 7.99 -8.65
C ALA A 21 6.66 9.26 -8.35
N ALA A 22 7.47 9.27 -7.29
CA ALA A 22 8.35 10.39 -6.96
C ALA A 22 9.43 10.63 -8.03
N ASP A 23 9.99 9.57 -8.61
CA ASP A 23 11.01 9.64 -9.67
C ASP A 23 10.45 10.08 -11.04
N GLY A 24 9.14 10.29 -11.16
CA GLY A 24 8.46 10.65 -12.40
C GLY A 24 7.32 9.68 -12.72
N TYR A 25 6.12 10.10 -12.30
CA TYR A 25 4.88 9.35 -12.43
C TYR A 25 4.47 9.11 -13.88
N GLU A 26 4.44 10.15 -14.72
CA GLU A 26 3.96 10.05 -16.12
C GLU A 26 4.70 8.95 -16.90
N ALA A 27 6.02 8.94 -16.84
CA ALA A 27 6.85 7.96 -17.54
C ALA A 27 6.66 6.51 -17.04
N LYS A 28 6.21 6.34 -15.78
CA LYS A 28 6.11 5.03 -15.11
C LYS A 28 4.67 4.61 -14.86
N GLN A 29 3.68 5.37 -15.34
CA GLN A 29 2.27 5.19 -15.00
C GLN A 29 1.75 3.77 -15.23
N LYS A 30 2.12 3.14 -16.36
CA LYS A 30 1.72 1.75 -16.66
C LYS A 30 2.23 0.76 -15.60
N ARG A 31 3.49 0.91 -15.17
CA ARG A 31 4.10 0.06 -14.13
C ARG A 31 3.47 0.32 -12.77
N ILE A 32 3.27 1.59 -12.41
CA ILE A 32 2.64 1.99 -11.14
C ILE A 32 1.23 1.39 -11.05
N ARG A 33 0.43 1.49 -12.12
CA ARG A 33 -0.92 0.90 -12.18
C ARG A 33 -0.90 -0.62 -12.00
N LEU A 34 -0.02 -1.32 -12.73
CA LEU A 34 0.13 -2.77 -12.58
C LEU A 34 0.38 -3.17 -11.12
N PHE A 35 1.33 -2.52 -10.45
CA PHE A 35 1.67 -2.85 -9.07
C PHE A 35 0.58 -2.43 -8.07
N VAL A 36 -0.17 -1.36 -8.34
CA VAL A 36 -1.36 -1.02 -7.55
C VAL A 36 -2.45 -2.08 -7.69
N ASP A 37 -2.68 -2.60 -8.90
CA ASP A 37 -3.67 -3.66 -9.12
C ASP A 37 -3.24 -4.98 -8.46
N GLU A 38 -1.96 -5.36 -8.58
CA GLU A 38 -1.40 -6.52 -7.87
C GLU A 38 -1.54 -6.37 -6.35
N THR A 39 -1.19 -5.19 -5.80
CA THR A 39 -1.35 -4.90 -4.37
C THR A 39 -2.81 -4.98 -3.95
N SER A 40 -3.75 -4.50 -4.78
CA SER A 40 -5.19 -4.66 -4.53
C SER A 40 -5.62 -6.12 -4.48
N GLN A 41 -5.05 -7.00 -5.32
CA GLN A 41 -5.35 -8.43 -5.25
C GLN A 41 -4.76 -9.06 -3.99
N MET A 42 -3.53 -8.70 -3.61
CA MET A 42 -2.92 -9.18 -2.37
C MET A 42 -3.75 -8.82 -1.15
N ILE A 43 -4.24 -7.57 -1.06
CA ILE A 43 -5.10 -7.10 0.02
C ILE A 43 -6.36 -7.96 0.16
N LYS A 44 -6.98 -8.37 -0.94
CA LYS A 44 -8.18 -9.24 -0.91
C LYS A 44 -7.91 -10.63 -0.34
N THR A 45 -6.66 -11.10 -0.36
CA THR A 45 -6.26 -12.40 0.20
C THR A 45 -5.95 -12.35 1.70
N ILE A 46 -6.06 -11.17 2.32
CA ILE A 46 -5.85 -10.98 3.75
C ILE A 46 -7.14 -11.30 4.49
N GLU A 47 -7.06 -12.16 5.50
CA GLU A 47 -8.15 -12.46 6.42
C GLU A 47 -7.97 -11.66 7.71
N PRO A 48 -8.72 -10.55 7.93
CA PRO A 48 -8.47 -9.64 9.06
C PRO A 48 -9.03 -10.13 10.40
N THR A 49 -9.68 -11.30 10.40
CA THR A 49 -10.37 -11.90 11.55
C THR A 49 -9.41 -12.38 12.64
N SER A 50 -8.18 -12.73 12.26
CA SER A 50 -7.13 -13.19 13.17
C SER A 50 -6.23 -12.07 13.70
N PHE A 51 -6.50 -10.81 13.34
CA PHE A 51 -5.60 -9.71 13.67
C PHE A 51 -5.67 -9.32 15.14
N PRO A 52 -4.52 -9.13 15.82
CA PRO A 52 -4.50 -8.48 17.12
C PRO A 52 -5.14 -7.09 17.03
N LYS A 53 -5.94 -6.71 18.03
CA LYS A 53 -6.71 -5.44 18.03
C LYS A 53 -5.85 -4.23 17.65
N LYS A 54 -4.60 -4.18 18.12
CA LYS A 54 -3.64 -3.10 17.81
C LYS A 54 -3.27 -3.04 16.33
N PHE A 55 -3.08 -4.18 15.67
CA PHE A 55 -2.78 -4.22 14.23
C PHE A 55 -4.04 -3.96 13.41
N ARG A 56 -5.19 -4.51 13.82
CA ARG A 56 -6.47 -4.33 13.13
C ARG A 56 -6.80 -2.85 12.91
N LYS A 57 -6.69 -2.01 13.94
CA LYS A 57 -6.92 -0.57 13.82
C LYS A 57 -6.03 0.09 12.76
N THR A 58 -4.74 -0.28 12.71
CA THR A 58 -3.80 0.23 11.70
C THR A 58 -4.21 -0.23 10.30
N PHE A 59 -4.57 -1.50 10.15
CA PHE A 59 -4.95 -2.05 8.85
C PHE A 59 -6.24 -1.43 8.32
N ASP A 60 -7.23 -1.18 9.17
CA ASP A 60 -8.48 -0.51 8.77
C ASP A 60 -8.22 0.92 8.28
N GLN A 61 -7.31 1.67 8.95
CA GLN A 61 -6.89 3.00 8.50
C GLN A 61 -6.14 2.94 7.16
N PHE A 62 -5.26 1.96 7.00
CA PHE A 62 -4.55 1.72 5.75
C PHE A 62 -5.53 1.47 4.60
N LEU A 63 -6.51 0.57 4.78
CA LEU A 63 -7.50 0.27 3.73
C LEU A 63 -8.28 1.51 3.30
N HIS A 64 -8.67 2.36 4.27
CA HIS A 64 -9.39 3.58 3.97
C HIS A 64 -8.58 4.56 3.12
N GLU A 65 -7.30 4.77 3.46
CA GLU A 65 -6.42 5.66 2.69
C GLU A 65 -6.01 5.05 1.34
N TYR A 66 -5.72 3.76 1.32
CA TYR A 66 -5.33 3.05 0.10
C TYR A 66 -6.42 3.12 -0.98
N GLU A 67 -7.70 3.01 -0.60
CA GLU A 67 -8.80 3.14 -1.55
C GLU A 67 -8.92 4.55 -2.16
N LYS A 68 -8.51 5.61 -1.44
CA LYS A 68 -8.43 6.96 -2.00
C LYS A 68 -7.29 7.05 -3.01
N LEU A 69 -6.09 6.64 -2.59
CA LEU A 69 -4.88 6.66 -3.42
C LEU A 69 -5.06 5.85 -4.71
N LYS A 70 -5.70 4.68 -4.61
CA LYS A 70 -6.02 3.82 -5.75
C LYS A 70 -6.96 4.51 -6.75
N LYS A 71 -7.94 5.29 -6.31
CA LYS A 71 -8.84 6.00 -7.25
C LYS A 71 -8.10 7.11 -7.97
N GLU A 72 -7.19 7.79 -7.29
CA GLU A 72 -6.42 8.90 -7.84
C GLU A 72 -5.46 8.48 -8.98
N ILE A 73 -4.94 7.25 -8.95
CA ILE A 73 -4.02 6.76 -10.00
C ILE A 73 -4.65 6.74 -11.41
N TYR A 74 -5.97 6.53 -11.48
CA TYR A 74 -6.68 6.41 -12.75
C TYR A 74 -6.99 7.77 -13.38
N HIS A 75 -6.97 8.84 -12.58
CA HIS A 75 -7.25 10.22 -13.00
C HIS A 75 -6.00 11.13 -12.97
N SER A 76 -4.83 10.54 -12.72
CA SER A 76 -3.59 11.24 -12.34
C SER A 76 -3.75 12.02 -11.02
N PRO A 77 -2.91 11.75 -10.00
CA PRO A 77 -2.99 12.47 -8.75
C PRO A 77 -2.81 13.98 -8.98
N LYS A 78 -3.60 14.81 -8.30
CA LYS A 78 -3.46 16.28 -8.38
C LYS A 78 -2.08 16.75 -7.90
N ASN A 79 -1.49 16.01 -6.97
CA ASN A 79 -0.14 16.20 -6.47
C ASN A 79 0.56 14.84 -6.40
N GLU A 80 1.33 14.52 -7.44
CA GLU A 80 2.01 13.23 -7.59
C GLU A 80 3.03 12.97 -6.49
N LEU A 81 3.74 14.02 -6.04
CA LEU A 81 4.73 13.90 -4.96
C LEU A 81 4.05 13.55 -3.63
N LEU A 82 2.97 14.25 -3.28
CA LEU A 82 2.21 13.93 -2.06
C LEU A 82 1.62 12.51 -2.12
N TRP A 83 1.11 12.10 -3.28
CA TRP A 83 0.60 10.76 -3.48
C TRP A 83 1.69 9.70 -3.29
N ALA A 84 2.86 9.94 -3.85
CA ALA A 84 4.05 9.10 -3.72
C ALA A 84 4.50 8.98 -2.25
N GLU A 85 4.63 10.10 -1.55
CA GLU A 85 4.98 10.15 -0.13
C GLU A 85 3.96 9.41 0.74
N THR A 86 2.68 9.52 0.42
CA THR A 86 1.61 8.83 1.17
C THR A 86 1.69 7.31 0.97
N MET A 87 1.96 6.85 -0.25
CA MET A 87 2.22 5.42 -0.53
C MET A 87 3.40 4.90 0.30
N MET A 88 4.53 5.61 0.28
CA MET A 88 5.72 5.21 1.05
C MET A 88 5.48 5.25 2.56
N THR A 89 4.76 6.26 3.05
CA THR A 89 4.39 6.39 4.46
C THR A 89 3.61 5.16 4.92
N TRP A 90 2.61 4.72 4.15
CA TRP A 90 1.88 3.49 4.47
C TRP A 90 2.74 2.24 4.34
N GLY A 91 3.63 2.16 3.35
CA GLY A 91 4.63 1.10 3.24
C GLY A 91 5.47 0.98 4.52
N ASN A 92 5.97 2.09 5.04
CA ASN A 92 6.78 2.13 6.26
C ASN A 92 5.98 1.80 7.52
N ILE A 93 4.75 2.31 7.64
CA ILE A 93 3.85 1.99 8.75
C ILE A 93 3.55 0.49 8.78
N LEU A 94 3.14 -0.09 7.64
CA LEU A 94 2.82 -1.52 7.56
C LEU A 94 4.04 -2.39 7.86
N THR A 95 5.21 -2.04 7.33
CA THR A 95 6.49 -2.72 7.63
C THR A 95 6.74 -2.76 9.14
N HIS A 96 6.64 -1.61 9.81
CA HIS A 96 6.88 -1.54 11.25
C HIS A 96 5.80 -2.29 12.06
N ARG A 97 4.54 -2.24 11.62
CA ARG A 97 3.39 -2.79 12.35
C ARG A 97 3.21 -4.29 12.12
N ALA A 98 3.77 -4.85 11.05
CA ALA A 98 3.80 -6.29 10.78
C ALA A 98 4.47 -7.09 11.90
N ARG A 99 5.34 -6.49 12.73
CA ARG A 99 5.90 -7.14 13.93
C ARG A 99 4.86 -7.56 14.98
N LEU A 100 3.64 -7.03 14.89
CA LEU A 100 2.52 -7.40 15.75
C LEU A 100 1.77 -8.63 15.25
N LEU A 101 2.14 -9.15 14.08
CA LEU A 101 1.62 -10.37 13.50
C LEU A 101 2.70 -11.44 13.70
N GLU A 102 2.29 -12.59 14.21
CA GLU A 102 3.15 -13.77 14.36
C GLU A 102 3.46 -14.41 13.00
#